data_AF-A0A1V4YGD5-F1
#
_entry.id   AF-A0A1V4YGD5-F1
#
_cell.length_a   1.000
_cell.length_b   1.000
_cell.length_c   1.000
_cell.angle_alpha   90.00
_cell.angle_beta   90.00
_cell.angle_gamma   90.00
#
_symmetry.space_group_name_H-M   'P 1'
#
loop_
_entity.id
_entity.type
_entity.pdbx_description
1 polymer ?
#
loop_
_entity_poly.entity_id
_entity_poly.type
_entity_poly.pdbx_seq_one_letter_code
_entity_poly.pdbx_strand_id
1 'polypeptide(L)'
;MVLKNILVAGSDPFTQFLGDIKHIVLFYVLGDFITTYHALDHGFEENPFLAILMDEFGIWSMLIMKVVFIGIIYWYYLTIMSTGSVWKNYIWLATRSAVSLLGIFLVVNNLLVIFSKCSLVQFFTSY
;
A
#
# COMPACT_ATOMS: atom_id res chain seq x y z
N MET A 1 33.70 13.27 5.45
CA MET A 1 32.37 13.95 5.38
C MET A 1 31.95 14.28 3.94
N VAL A 2 32.89 14.69 3.06
CA VAL A 2 32.61 15.06 1.66
C VAL A 2 32.15 13.89 0.77
N LEU A 3 32.67 12.67 0.99
CA LEU A 3 32.31 11.50 0.15
C LEU A 3 30.83 11.08 0.25
N LYS A 4 30.18 11.30 1.40
CA LYS A 4 28.76 10.93 1.58
C LYS A 4 27.83 11.84 0.76
N ASN A 5 28.25 13.06 0.48
CA ASN A 5 27.46 14.02 -0.30
C ASN A 5 27.58 13.81 -1.82
N ILE A 6 28.66 13.17 -2.30
CA ILE A 6 28.88 12.90 -3.73
C ILE A 6 28.08 11.67 -4.19
N LEU A 7 27.92 10.64 -3.34
CA LEU A 7 27.08 9.49 -3.67
C LEU A 7 25.57 9.81 -3.64
N VAL A 8 25.17 10.86 -2.91
CA VAL A 8 23.78 11.34 -2.85
C VAL A 8 23.43 12.26 -4.02
N ALA A 9 24.42 12.72 -4.78
CA ALA A 9 24.23 13.62 -5.92
C ALA A 9 23.74 12.96 -7.22
N GLY A 10 23.40 11.65 -7.22
CA GLY A 10 23.14 10.90 -8.45
C GLY A 10 22.12 9.78 -8.38
N SER A 11 21.26 9.69 -7.36
CA SER A 11 20.13 8.76 -7.42
C SER A 11 18.98 9.43 -8.18
N ASP A 12 18.57 8.81 -9.27
CA ASP A 12 17.41 9.24 -10.03
C ASP A 12 16.17 9.29 -9.12
N PRO A 13 15.22 10.22 -9.37
CA PRO A 13 14.02 10.37 -8.55
C PRO A 13 13.23 9.07 -8.39
N PHE A 14 13.34 8.16 -9.37
CA PHE A 14 12.67 6.87 -9.35
C PHE A 14 13.34 5.88 -8.38
N THR A 15 14.66 5.78 -8.33
CA THR A 15 15.38 4.95 -7.34
C THR A 15 15.14 5.44 -5.91
N GLN A 16 15.13 6.77 -5.70
CA GLN A 16 14.77 7.33 -4.38
C GLN A 16 13.35 6.94 -3.99
N PHE A 17 12.40 7.10 -4.92
CA PHE A 17 11.02 6.71 -4.72
C PHE A 17 10.86 5.23 -4.37
N LEU A 18 11.50 4.32 -5.12
CA LEU A 18 11.45 2.89 -4.85
C LEU A 18 11.98 2.54 -3.45
N GLY A 19 13.06 3.17 -3.02
CA GLY A 19 13.59 3.01 -1.67
C GLY A 19 12.60 3.46 -0.58
N ASP A 20 11.86 4.53 -0.86
CA ASP A 20 10.90 5.11 0.07
C ASP A 20 9.60 4.30 0.20
N ILE A 21 9.12 3.70 -0.90
CA ILE A 21 7.85 2.97 -0.94
C ILE A 21 7.96 1.48 -0.61
N LYS A 22 9.15 0.97 -0.27
CA LYS A 22 9.36 -0.47 -0.01
C LYS A 22 8.36 -1.08 0.97
N HIS A 23 7.94 -0.35 1.99
CA HIS A 23 6.95 -0.82 2.97
C HIS A 23 5.52 -0.80 2.41
N ILE A 24 5.21 0.15 1.52
CA ILE A 24 3.94 0.17 0.78
C ILE A 24 3.88 -1.07 -0.12
N VAL A 25 4.95 -1.34 -0.89
CA VAL A 25 5.01 -2.53 -1.74
C VAL A 25 4.88 -3.80 -0.90
N LEU A 26 5.59 -3.89 0.22
CA LEU A 26 5.56 -5.07 1.08
C LEU A 26 4.16 -5.29 1.70
N PHE A 27 3.57 -4.29 2.34
CA PHE A 27 2.34 -4.50 3.11
C PHE A 27 1.08 -4.21 2.29
N TYR A 28 1.01 -3.08 1.60
CA TYR A 28 -0.17 -2.69 0.85
C TYR A 28 -0.31 -3.46 -0.47
N VAL A 29 0.80 -3.79 -1.14
CA VAL A 29 0.73 -4.53 -2.41
C VAL A 29 0.77 -6.04 -2.19
N LEU A 30 1.91 -6.57 -1.73
CA LEU A 30 2.13 -8.02 -1.64
C LEU A 30 1.39 -8.63 -0.45
N GLY A 31 1.58 -8.09 0.75
CA GLY A 31 0.99 -8.61 1.98
C GLY A 31 -0.54 -8.65 1.89
N ASP A 32 -1.15 -7.52 1.56
CA ASP A 32 -2.60 -7.46 1.41
C ASP A 32 -3.09 -8.44 0.34
N PHE A 33 -2.51 -8.45 -0.86
CA PHE A 33 -2.91 -9.37 -1.92
C PHE A 33 -2.82 -10.86 -1.52
N ILE A 34 -1.70 -11.27 -0.91
CA ILE A 34 -1.51 -12.66 -0.47
C ILE A 34 -2.53 -13.03 0.61
N THR A 35 -2.73 -12.13 1.58
CA THR A 35 -3.67 -12.38 2.67
C THR A 35 -5.12 -12.37 2.20
N THR A 36 -5.51 -11.51 1.25
CA THR A 36 -6.84 -11.57 0.63
C THR A 36 -7.01 -12.85 -0.17
N TYR A 37 -6.01 -13.25 -0.97
CA TYR A 37 -6.06 -14.51 -1.72
C TYR A 37 -6.34 -15.71 -0.81
N HIS A 38 -5.67 -15.80 0.34
CA HIS A 38 -5.93 -16.87 1.32
C HIS A 38 -7.24 -16.69 2.10
N ALA A 39 -7.68 -15.45 2.33
CA ALA A 39 -8.93 -15.18 3.03
C ALA A 39 -10.16 -15.55 2.20
N LEU A 40 -10.09 -15.51 0.88
CA LEU A 40 -11.19 -15.91 -0.01
C LEU A 40 -11.57 -17.38 0.12
N ASP A 41 -10.61 -18.25 0.48
CA ASP A 41 -10.91 -19.65 0.80
C ASP A 41 -11.72 -19.79 2.11
N HIS A 42 -11.79 -18.73 2.93
CA HIS A 42 -12.37 -18.74 4.28
C HIS A 42 -13.60 -17.82 4.44
N GLY A 43 -13.94 -16.98 3.46
CA GLY A 43 -15.06 -16.03 3.53
C GLY A 43 -15.35 -15.29 2.22
N PHE A 44 -16.46 -14.54 2.19
CA PHE A 44 -16.84 -13.67 1.05
C PHE A 44 -16.20 -12.27 1.19
N GLU A 45 -15.77 -11.69 0.06
CA GLU A 45 -15.31 -10.30 -0.01
C GLU A 45 -16.48 -9.35 0.29
N GLU A 46 -16.47 -8.67 1.44
CA GLU A 46 -17.57 -7.79 1.85
C GLU A 46 -17.65 -6.49 1.03
N ASN A 47 -16.59 -6.13 0.29
CA ASN A 47 -16.58 -4.94 -0.55
C ASN A 47 -17.23 -5.24 -1.91
N PRO A 48 -18.42 -4.69 -2.21
CA PRO A 48 -19.16 -5.02 -3.43
C PRO A 48 -18.43 -4.60 -4.71
N PHE A 49 -17.63 -3.52 -4.66
CA PHE A 49 -16.83 -3.10 -5.81
C PHE A 49 -15.72 -4.11 -6.11
N LEU A 50 -14.99 -4.55 -5.07
CA LEU A 50 -13.92 -5.54 -5.23
C LEU A 50 -14.47 -6.90 -5.65
N ALA A 51 -15.61 -7.31 -5.08
CA ALA A 51 -16.27 -8.57 -5.42
C ALA A 51 -16.65 -8.62 -6.91
N ILE A 52 -17.27 -7.57 -7.46
CA ILE A 52 -17.62 -7.50 -8.89
C ILE A 52 -16.37 -7.56 -9.76
N LEU A 53 -15.34 -6.80 -9.40
CA LEU A 53 -14.12 -6.72 -10.19
C LEU A 53 -13.37 -8.07 -10.21
N MET A 54 -13.41 -8.81 -9.10
CA MET A 54 -12.86 -10.15 -9.01
C MET A 54 -13.71 -11.20 -9.74
N ASP A 55 -15.04 -11.07 -9.74
CA ASP A 55 -15.93 -11.96 -10.49
C ASP A 55 -15.73 -11.81 -12.00
N GLU A 56 -15.57 -10.56 -12.48
CA GLU A 56 -15.38 -10.28 -13.91
C GLU A 56 -13.96 -10.54 -14.42
N PHE A 57 -12.93 -10.18 -13.64
CA PHE A 57 -11.53 -10.18 -14.09
C PHE A 57 -10.60 -11.12 -13.30
N GLY A 58 -11.13 -11.85 -12.32
CA GLY A 58 -10.37 -12.74 -11.45
C GLY A 58 -9.55 -12.00 -10.39
N ILE A 59 -8.91 -12.75 -9.50
CA ILE A 59 -8.13 -12.19 -8.39
C ILE A 59 -6.95 -11.30 -8.83
N TRP A 60 -6.35 -11.59 -9.98
CA TRP A 60 -5.20 -10.84 -10.50
C TRP A 60 -5.53 -9.36 -10.78
N SER A 61 -6.81 -9.04 -11.01
CA SER A 61 -7.28 -7.66 -11.16
C SER A 61 -6.99 -6.80 -9.93
N MET A 62 -7.01 -7.38 -8.72
CA MET A 62 -6.66 -6.68 -7.47
C MET A 62 -5.18 -6.26 -7.44
N LEU A 63 -4.30 -7.12 -7.95
CA LEU A 63 -2.87 -6.81 -8.05
C LEU A 63 -2.65 -5.68 -9.07
N ILE A 64 -3.36 -5.70 -10.20
CA ILE A 64 -3.29 -4.64 -11.21
C ILE A 64 -3.73 -3.30 -10.62
N MET A 65 -4.84 -3.25 -9.89
CA MET A 65 -5.29 -2.02 -9.23
C MET A 65 -4.24 -1.46 -8.26
N LYS A 66 -3.57 -2.33 -7.51
CA LYS A 66 -2.48 -1.92 -6.61
C LYS A 66 -1.28 -1.36 -7.37
N VAL A 67 -0.93 -1.93 -8.51
CA VAL A 67 0.13 -1.39 -9.39
C VAL A 67 -0.25 -0.02 -9.94
N VAL A 68 -1.50 0.16 -10.40
CA VAL A 68 -2.03 1.46 -10.83
C VAL A 68 -1.96 2.47 -9.69
N PHE A 69 -2.33 2.08 -8.48
CA PHE A 69 -2.23 2.93 -7.30
C PHE A 69 -0.78 3.35 -6.98
N ILE A 70 0.21 2.45 -7.13
CA ILE A 70 1.63 2.84 -7.03
C ILE A 70 2.01 3.88 -8.09
N GLY A 71 1.49 3.77 -9.31
CA GLY A 71 1.66 4.78 -10.35
C GLY A 71 1.12 6.15 -9.94
N ILE A 72 -0.06 6.18 -9.32
CA ILE A 72 -0.66 7.42 -8.77
C ILE A 72 0.21 7.99 -7.66
N ILE A 73 0.70 7.16 -6.73
CA ILE A 73 1.62 7.59 -5.66
C ILE A 73 2.92 8.15 -6.25
N TYR A 74 3.45 7.55 -7.32
CA TYR A 74 4.64 8.05 -8.00
C TYR A 74 4.40 9.41 -8.63
N TRP A 75 3.27 9.58 -9.32
CA TRP A 75 2.90 10.88 -9.88
C TRP A 75 2.72 11.95 -8.80
N TYR A 76 2.10 11.59 -7.67
CA TYR A 76 1.96 12.47 -6.51
C TYR A 76 3.31 12.84 -5.88
N TYR A 77 4.23 11.87 -5.77
CA TYR A 77 5.62 12.10 -5.33
C TYR A 77 6.32 13.13 -6.21
N LEU A 78 6.28 12.94 -7.54
CA LEU A 78 6.89 13.88 -8.48
C LEU A 78 6.29 15.28 -8.32
N THR A 79 4.97 15.37 -8.18
CA THR A 79 4.26 16.63 -7.99
C THR A 79 4.76 17.34 -6.72
N ILE A 80 4.79 16.66 -5.58
CA ILE A 80 5.30 17.22 -4.32
C ILE A 80 6.76 17.65 -4.45
N MET A 81 7.61 16.81 -5.03
CA MET A 81 9.04 17.07 -5.10
C MET A 81 9.39 18.21 -6.05
N SER A 82 8.54 18.44 -7.07
CA SER A 82 8.64 19.59 -7.96
C SER A 82 8.24 20.92 -7.30
N THR A 83 7.54 20.88 -6.16
CA THR A 83 7.22 22.10 -5.42
C THR A 83 8.47 22.71 -4.78
N GLY A 84 8.52 24.05 -4.75
CA GLY A 84 9.51 24.82 -3.96
C GLY A 84 9.20 24.87 -2.46
N SER A 85 8.23 24.08 -1.99
CA SER A 85 7.77 24.12 -0.59
C SER A 85 8.80 23.49 0.34
N VAL A 86 9.07 24.16 1.47
CA VAL A 86 9.91 23.64 2.56
C VAL A 86 9.28 22.38 3.19
N TRP A 87 7.95 22.24 3.09
CA TRP A 87 7.18 21.16 3.68
C TRP A 87 7.14 19.88 2.84
N LYS A 88 7.69 19.88 1.63
CA LYS A 88 7.55 18.75 0.68
C LYS A 88 8.00 17.41 1.25
N ASN A 89 9.11 17.39 1.99
CA ASN A 89 9.64 16.17 2.61
C ASN A 89 8.72 15.66 3.74
N TYR A 90 8.13 16.57 4.52
CA TYR A 90 7.19 16.21 5.58
C TYR A 90 5.88 15.67 5.01
N ILE A 91 5.35 16.29 3.95
CA ILE A 91 4.13 15.84 3.26
C ILE A 91 4.36 14.45 2.66
N TRP A 92 5.50 14.24 2.00
CA TRP A 92 5.86 12.94 1.46
C TRP A 92 6.03 11.88 2.55
N LEU A 93 6.73 12.20 3.63
CA LEU A 93 6.90 11.31 4.78
C LEU A 93 5.56 10.92 5.39
N ALA A 94 4.65 11.88 5.60
CA ALA A 94 3.32 11.63 6.11
C ALA A 94 2.52 10.71 5.17
N THR A 95 2.53 11.01 3.87
CA THR A 95 1.81 10.23 2.86
C THR A 95 2.29 8.79 2.81
N ARG A 96 3.61 8.57 2.66
CA ARG A 96 4.16 7.20 2.57
C ARG A 96 3.93 6.40 3.86
N SER A 97 3.98 7.07 5.02
CA SER A 97 3.73 6.43 6.31
C SER A 97 2.26 6.05 6.46
N ALA A 98 1.33 6.94 6.10
CA ALA A 98 -0.10 6.68 6.13
C ALA A 98 -0.47 5.48 5.25
N VAL A 99 0.02 5.45 4.00
CA VAL A 99 -0.25 4.31 3.09
C VAL A 99 0.38 3.02 3.63
N SER A 100 1.59 3.08 4.19
CA SER A 100 2.22 1.89 4.79
C SER A 100 1.42 1.36 5.98
N LEU A 101 0.91 2.25 6.85
CA LEU A 101 0.06 1.89 7.98
C LEU A 101 -1.28 1.31 7.53
N LEU A 102 -1.89 1.87 6.49
CA LEU A 102 -3.10 1.29 5.87
C LEU A 102 -2.82 -0.12 5.34
N GLY A 103 -1.68 -0.34 4.68
CA GLY A 103 -1.27 -1.67 4.22
C GLY A 103 -1.12 -2.66 5.39
N ILE A 104 -0.46 -2.26 6.47
CA ILE A 104 -0.34 -3.10 7.68
C ILE A 104 -1.71 -3.42 8.26
N PHE A 105 -2.60 -2.41 8.37
CA PHE A 105 -3.94 -2.59 8.90
C PHE A 105 -4.75 -3.61 8.07
N LEU A 106 -4.70 -3.51 6.74
CA LEU A 106 -5.37 -4.46 5.85
C LEU A 106 -4.85 -5.89 6.02
N VAL A 107 -3.52 -6.06 6.04
CA VAL A 107 -2.87 -7.36 6.28
C VAL A 107 -3.32 -7.97 7.61
N VAL A 108 -3.30 -7.18 8.69
CA VAL A 108 -3.73 -7.66 10.02
C VAL A 108 -5.21 -8.04 10.01
N ASN A 109 -6.06 -7.25 9.35
CA ASN A 109 -7.48 -7.56 9.23
C ASN A 109 -7.71 -8.89 8.49
N ASN A 110 -7.06 -9.07 7.34
CA ASN A 110 -7.17 -10.30 6.54
C ASN A 110 -6.63 -11.53 7.30
N LEU A 111 -5.51 -11.39 8.02
CA LEU A 111 -4.98 -12.47 8.87
C LEU A 111 -5.96 -12.85 9.99
N LEU A 112 -6.65 -11.88 10.58
CA LEU A 112 -7.67 -12.17 11.60
C LEU A 112 -8.87 -12.91 11.03
N VAL A 113 -9.30 -12.57 9.81
CA VAL A 113 -10.33 -13.34 9.11
C VAL A 113 -9.88 -14.79 8.87
N ILE A 114 -8.63 -15.01 8.43
CA ILE A 114 -8.08 -16.34 8.19
C ILE A 114 -8.01 -17.17 9.49
N PHE A 115 -7.44 -16.61 10.55
CA PHE A 115 -7.17 -17.37 11.79
C PHE A 115 -8.37 -17.48 12.73
N SER A 116 -9.20 -16.43 12.80
CA SER A 116 -10.28 -16.32 13.80
C SER A 116 -11.68 -16.37 13.19
N LYS A 117 -11.81 -16.38 11.86
CA LYS A 117 -13.10 -16.24 11.13
C LYS A 117 -13.92 -15.00 11.52
N CYS A 118 -13.28 -14.01 12.14
CA CYS A 118 -13.87 -12.72 12.52
C CYS A 118 -13.05 -11.60 11.88
N SER A 119 -13.70 -10.58 11.32
CA SER A 119 -13.02 -9.35 10.89
C SER A 119 -12.73 -8.43 12.09
N LEU A 120 -11.72 -7.56 12.00
CA LEU A 120 -11.48 -6.53 13.03
C LEU A 120 -12.70 -5.62 13.23
N VAL A 121 -13.40 -5.32 12.14
CA VAL A 121 -14.61 -4.49 12.17
C VAL A 121 -15.70 -5.16 13.00
N GLN A 122 -15.89 -6.48 12.87
CA GLN A 122 -16.81 -7.25 13.71
C GLN A 122 -16.36 -7.29 15.17
N PHE A 123 -15.05 -7.45 15.44
CA PHE A 123 -14.55 -7.47 16.81
C PHE A 123 -14.83 -6.16 17.57
N PHE A 124 -14.71 -5.01 16.91
CA PHE A 124 -15.00 -3.70 17.52
C PHE A 124 -16.48 -3.30 17.52
N THR A 125 -17.34 -3.93 16.71
CA THR A 125 -18.79 -3.67 16.67
C THR A 125 -19.62 -4.66 17.48
N SER A 126 -19.00 -5.69 18.07
CA SER A 126 -19.67 -6.71 18.89
C SER A 126 -19.75 -6.37 20.39
N TYR A 127 -19.51 -5.11 20.76
CA TYR A 127 -19.68 -4.60 22.14
C TYR A 127 -20.69 -3.44 22.17
#